data_AF-A0A5K0X390-F1
#
_entry.id   AF-A0A5K0X390-F1
#
_cell.length_a   1.000
_cell.length_b   1.000
_cell.length_c   1.000
_cell.angle_alpha   90.00
_cell.angle_beta   90.00
_cell.angle_gamma   90.00
#
_symmetry.space_group_name_H-M   'P 1'
#
loop_
_entity.id
_entity.type
_entity.pdbx_description
1 polymer ?
#
loop_
_entity_poly.entity_id
_entity_poly.type
_entity_poly.pdbx_seq_one_letter_code
_entity_poly.pdbx_strand_id
1 'polypeptide(L)'
;MTGNESVLFRSLVEKADRKFAKVRDLPAHGRDRCDAYFRKVFKVYTKLWRFQQENRATLVEAGLKRWEIGEIASRIGQLYYQQYLRTSETRFLLESFVFYEAILKREYFKGCYGNLDLALKELRFLARFLVVCLFLNRVELVEHLSDLLKARVEECRKKFE
;
A
#
# COMPACT_ATOMS: atom_id res chain seq x y z
N MET A 1 16.27 20.11 -15.34
CA MET A 1 16.53 18.65 -15.46
C MET A 1 15.47 17.77 -14.76
N THR A 2 14.42 18.35 -14.18
CA THR A 2 13.40 17.67 -13.36
C THR A 2 12.45 16.73 -14.13
N GLY A 3 12.33 16.88 -15.44
CA GLY A 3 11.40 16.08 -16.26
C GLY A 3 11.77 14.60 -16.41
N ASN A 4 13.06 14.25 -16.40
CA ASN A 4 13.50 12.87 -16.67
C ASN A 4 13.23 11.93 -15.48
N GLU A 5 13.47 12.39 -14.25
CA GLU A 5 13.20 11.63 -13.03
C GLU A 5 11.71 11.34 -12.82
N SER A 6 10.85 12.31 -13.14
CA SER A 6 9.39 12.13 -13.05
C SER A 6 8.88 11.10 -14.06
N VAL A 7 9.33 11.16 -15.32
CA VAL A 7 8.97 10.18 -16.36
C VAL A 7 9.47 8.78 -15.98
N LEU A 8 10.71 8.68 -15.49
CA LEU A 8 11.26 7.42 -15.00
C LEU A 8 10.46 6.86 -13.83
N PHE A 9 10.09 7.70 -12.85
CA PHE A 9 9.26 7.29 -11.71
C PHE A 9 7.91 6.72 -12.18
N ARG A 10 7.21 7.42 -13.08
CA ARG A 10 5.92 6.97 -13.63
C ARG A 10 6.05 5.62 -14.32
N SER A 11 7.11 5.42 -15.11
CA SER A 11 7.40 4.13 -15.75
C SER A 11 7.68 3.01 -14.72
N LEU A 12 8.41 3.32 -13.65
CA LEU A 12 8.68 2.38 -12.57
C LEU A 12 7.40 1.96 -11.84
N VAL A 13 6.51 2.92 -11.53
CA VAL A 13 5.19 2.66 -10.93
C VAL A 13 4.37 1.74 -11.82
N GLU A 14 4.21 2.08 -13.10
CA GLU A 14 3.41 1.29 -14.04
C GLU A 14 3.98 -0.14 -14.22
N LYS A 15 5.30 -0.29 -14.24
CA LYS A 15 5.97 -1.60 -14.26
C LYS A 15 5.73 -2.39 -12.97
N ALA A 16 5.74 -1.73 -11.81
CA ALA A 16 5.46 -2.36 -10.52
C ALA A 16 4.01 -2.84 -10.44
N ASP A 17 3.05 -1.99 -10.83
CA ASP A 17 1.61 -2.29 -10.76
C ASP A 17 1.21 -3.42 -11.71
N ARG A 18 1.75 -3.45 -12.94
CA ARG A 18 1.54 -4.57 -13.87
C ARG A 18 2.02 -5.91 -13.31
N LYS A 19 3.10 -5.89 -12.52
CA LYS A 19 3.60 -7.10 -11.85
C LYS A 19 2.75 -7.44 -10.63
N PHE A 20 2.32 -6.43 -9.88
CA PHE A 20 1.45 -6.59 -8.72
C PHE A 20 0.12 -7.24 -9.07
N ALA A 21 -0.53 -6.77 -10.14
CA ALA A 21 -1.81 -7.31 -10.60
C ALA A 21 -1.74 -8.83 -10.80
N LYS A 22 -0.65 -9.31 -11.41
CA LYS A 22 -0.41 -10.74 -11.62
C LYS A 22 -0.20 -11.52 -10.33
N VAL A 23 0.30 -10.90 -9.25
CA VAL A 23 0.43 -11.57 -7.94
C VAL A 23 -0.91 -11.78 -7.26
N ARG A 24 -1.83 -10.82 -7.41
CA ARG A 24 -3.18 -10.90 -6.84
C ARG A 24 -3.95 -12.11 -7.38
N ASP A 25 -3.74 -12.43 -8.64
CA ASP A 25 -4.51 -13.47 -9.34
C ASP A 25 -3.87 -14.87 -9.24
N LEU A 26 -2.73 -15.01 -8.54
CA LEU A 26 -2.07 -16.31 -8.34
C LEU A 26 -2.69 -17.09 -7.16
N PRO A 27 -2.88 -18.42 -7.31
CA PRO A 27 -3.36 -19.25 -6.21
C PRO A 27 -2.39 -19.20 -5.01
N ALA A 28 -2.94 -19.26 -3.80
CA ALA A 28 -2.15 -19.26 -2.56
C ALA A 28 -1.22 -20.49 -2.45
N HIS A 29 -1.47 -21.53 -3.26
CA HIS A 29 -0.78 -22.81 -3.22
C HIS A 29 -0.16 -23.12 -4.60
N GLY A 30 1.12 -23.51 -4.60
CA GLY A 30 1.94 -23.74 -5.82
C GLY A 30 3.35 -23.16 -5.66
N ARG A 31 4.08 -23.63 -4.63
CA ARG A 31 5.22 -22.96 -3.97
C ARG A 31 6.28 -22.40 -4.93
N ASP A 32 6.88 -23.21 -5.79
CA ASP A 32 8.17 -22.80 -6.38
C ASP A 32 8.10 -21.69 -7.45
N ARG A 33 7.11 -21.72 -8.34
CA ARG A 33 6.99 -20.69 -9.39
C ARG A 33 6.37 -19.40 -8.87
N CYS A 34 5.41 -19.51 -7.95
CA CYS A 34 4.76 -18.35 -7.34
C CYS A 34 5.74 -17.57 -6.46
N ASP A 35 6.60 -18.26 -5.70
CA ASP A 35 7.59 -17.63 -4.83
C ASP A 35 8.66 -16.86 -5.62
N ALA A 36 9.18 -17.45 -6.70
CA ALA A 36 10.15 -16.78 -7.57
C ALA A 36 9.56 -15.51 -8.22
N TYR A 37 8.29 -15.55 -8.62
CA TYR A 37 7.60 -14.38 -9.15
C TYR A 37 7.36 -13.32 -8.07
N PHE A 38 6.93 -13.75 -6.89
CA PHE A 38 6.70 -12.88 -5.74
C PHE A 38 7.96 -12.09 -5.34
N ARG A 39 9.12 -12.77 -5.25
CA ARG A 39 10.42 -12.12 -5.01
C ARG A 39 10.76 -11.07 -6.07
N LYS A 40 10.41 -11.31 -7.35
CA LYS A 40 10.61 -10.32 -8.43
C LYS A 40 9.74 -9.09 -8.22
N VAL A 41 8.48 -9.26 -7.82
CA VAL A 41 7.57 -8.13 -7.55
C VAL A 41 8.07 -7.32 -6.36
N PHE A 42 8.45 -8.01 -5.28
CA PHE A 42 9.02 -7.40 -4.08
C PHE A 42 10.26 -6.55 -4.40
N LYS A 43 11.19 -7.09 -5.20
CA LYS A 43 12.39 -6.37 -5.66
C LYS A 43 12.05 -5.09 -6.44
N VAL A 44 11.03 -5.14 -7.30
CA VAL A 44 10.61 -3.97 -8.08
C VAL A 44 10.03 -2.88 -7.19
N TYR A 45 9.15 -3.23 -6.25
CA TYR A 45 8.59 -2.25 -5.30
C TYR A 45 9.64 -1.69 -4.34
N THR A 46 10.59 -2.51 -3.88
CA THR A 46 11.68 -2.02 -3.01
C THR A 46 12.57 -1.01 -3.75
N LYS A 47 12.87 -1.29 -5.03
CA LYS A 47 13.60 -0.33 -5.89
C LYS A 47 12.81 0.95 -6.11
N LEU A 48 11.52 0.85 -6.40
CA LEU A 48 10.63 2.00 -6.57
C LEU A 48 10.56 2.85 -5.30
N TRP A 49 10.41 2.21 -4.13
CA TRP A 49 10.35 2.88 -2.83
C TRP A 49 11.63 3.65 -2.54
N ARG A 50 12.79 3.02 -2.76
CA ARG A 50 14.10 3.67 -2.62
C ARG A 50 14.25 4.86 -3.57
N PHE A 51 13.92 4.67 -4.85
CA PHE A 51 13.99 5.75 -5.84
C PHE A 51 13.14 6.95 -5.42
N GLN A 52 11.92 6.72 -4.91
CA GLN A 52 11.06 7.80 -4.46
C GLN A 52 11.65 8.53 -3.24
N GLN A 53 12.31 7.82 -2.32
CA GLN A 53 12.92 8.43 -1.15
C GLN A 53 14.12 9.31 -1.53
N GLU A 54 14.98 8.82 -2.43
CA GLU A 54 16.19 9.52 -2.89
C GLU A 54 15.86 10.78 -3.71
N ASN A 55 14.80 10.74 -4.52
CA ASN A 55 14.44 11.83 -5.45
C ASN A 55 13.21 12.62 -5.00
N ARG A 56 12.86 12.55 -3.71
CA ARG A 56 11.55 13.03 -3.20
C ARG A 56 11.29 14.51 -3.50
N ALA A 57 12.29 15.37 -3.32
CA ALA A 57 12.15 16.81 -3.54
C ALA A 57 11.79 17.09 -5.01
N THR A 58 12.57 16.55 -5.95
CA THR A 58 12.32 16.68 -7.39
C THR A 58 10.96 16.13 -7.81
N LEU A 59 10.57 14.96 -7.26
CA LEU A 59 9.28 14.35 -7.57
C LEU A 59 8.11 15.20 -7.07
N VAL A 60 8.22 15.80 -5.88
CA VAL A 60 7.20 16.71 -5.34
C VAL A 60 7.09 17.98 -6.18
N GLU A 61 8.21 18.57 -6.59
CA GLU A 61 8.22 19.71 -7.53
C GLU A 61 7.58 19.34 -8.88
N ALA A 62 7.81 18.12 -9.35
CA ALA A 62 7.18 17.57 -10.55
C ALA A 62 5.71 17.13 -10.36
N GLY A 63 5.13 17.36 -9.18
CA GLY A 63 3.69 17.15 -8.91
C GLY A 63 3.32 15.84 -8.21
N LEU A 64 4.28 15.07 -7.67
CA LEU A 64 4.01 13.86 -6.87
C LEU A 64 3.09 14.19 -5.69
N LYS A 65 1.96 13.49 -5.62
CA LYS A 65 0.96 13.65 -4.56
C LYS A 65 1.25 12.70 -3.40
N ARG A 66 0.84 13.12 -2.20
CA ARG A 66 1.01 12.33 -0.96
C ARG A 66 0.34 10.95 -1.04
N TRP A 67 -0.84 10.88 -1.64
CA TRP A 67 -1.58 9.63 -1.79
C TRP A 67 -0.88 8.61 -2.68
N GLU A 68 -0.04 9.06 -3.62
CA GLU A 68 0.74 8.17 -4.50
C GLU A 68 1.83 7.45 -3.71
N ILE A 69 2.46 8.16 -2.76
CA ILE A 69 3.41 7.56 -1.82
C ILE A 69 2.67 6.57 -0.90
N GLY A 70 1.47 6.94 -0.43
CA GLY A 70 0.60 6.07 0.35
C GLY A 70 0.21 4.79 -0.39
N GLU A 71 -0.07 4.88 -1.68
CA GLU A 71 -0.40 3.71 -2.52
C GLU A 71 0.81 2.77 -2.65
N ILE A 72 2.01 3.29 -2.94
CA ILE A 72 3.22 2.46 -3.01
C ILE A 72 3.48 1.77 -1.66
N ALA A 73 3.39 2.50 -0.55
CA ALA A 73 3.55 1.95 0.80
C ALA A 73 2.49 0.86 1.09
N SER A 74 1.23 1.10 0.71
CA SER A 74 0.13 0.15 0.91
C SER A 74 0.35 -1.15 0.12
N ARG A 75 0.88 -1.06 -1.10
CA ARG A 75 1.26 -2.22 -1.93
C ARG A 75 2.40 -3.01 -1.31
N ILE A 76 3.42 -2.35 -0.77
CA ILE A 76 4.53 -3.02 -0.07
C ILE A 76 4.02 -3.74 1.18
N GLY A 77 3.20 -3.07 2.00
CA GLY A 77 2.55 -3.71 3.16
C GLY A 77 1.70 -4.91 2.76
N GLN A 78 0.99 -4.83 1.63
CA GLN A 78 0.22 -5.95 1.10
C GLN A 78 1.12 -7.11 0.66
N LEU A 79 2.28 -6.85 0.04
CA LEU A 79 3.24 -7.90 -0.29
C LEU A 79 3.71 -8.60 1.00
N TYR A 80 4.13 -7.86 2.01
CA TYR A 80 4.53 -8.46 3.29
C TYR A 80 3.43 -9.34 3.90
N TYR A 81 2.19 -8.88 3.92
CA TYR A 81 1.07 -9.69 4.39
C TYR A 81 0.85 -10.95 3.55
N GLN A 82 0.97 -10.86 2.23
CA GLN A 82 0.87 -12.02 1.33
C GLN A 82 2.01 -13.02 1.55
N GLN A 83 3.21 -12.56 1.89
CA GLN A 83 4.33 -13.44 2.25
C GLN A 83 4.06 -14.15 3.58
N TYR A 84 3.49 -13.44 4.56
CA TYR A 84 3.04 -14.04 5.81
C TYR A 84 2.02 -15.16 5.56
N LEU A 85 0.99 -14.95 4.74
CA LEU A 85 0.00 -16.00 4.44
C LEU A 85 0.61 -17.27 3.81
N ARG A 86 1.72 -17.15 3.08
CA ARG A 86 2.40 -18.29 2.44
C ARG A 86 3.36 -19.03 3.38
N THR A 87 4.01 -18.31 4.28
CA THR A 87 5.12 -18.83 5.11
C THR A 87 4.75 -19.03 6.57
N SER A 88 3.68 -18.39 7.02
CA SER A 88 3.32 -18.24 8.44
C SER A 88 4.41 -17.59 9.30
N GLU A 89 5.39 -16.91 8.69
CA GLU A 89 6.46 -16.25 9.42
C GLU A 89 6.02 -14.86 9.90
N THR A 90 5.88 -14.72 11.22
CA THR A 90 5.34 -13.50 11.88
C THR A 90 6.13 -12.23 11.56
N ARG A 91 7.43 -12.33 11.24
CA ARG A 91 8.25 -11.18 10.82
C ARG A 91 7.63 -10.41 9.65
N PHE A 92 7.03 -11.11 8.68
CA PHE A 92 6.41 -10.45 7.54
C PHE A 92 5.10 -9.77 7.90
N LEU A 93 4.37 -10.29 8.88
CA LEU A 93 3.18 -9.63 9.42
C LEU A 93 3.55 -8.33 10.14
N LEU A 94 4.63 -8.32 10.91
CA LEU A 94 5.17 -7.12 11.56
C LEU A 94 5.61 -6.06 10.55
N GLU A 95 6.29 -6.46 9.48
CA GLU A 95 6.67 -5.53 8.40
C GLU A 95 5.43 -4.91 7.72
N SER A 96 4.39 -5.72 7.47
CA SER A 96 3.11 -5.20 6.95
C SER A 96 2.50 -4.15 7.89
N PHE A 97 2.51 -4.43 9.20
CA PHE A 97 2.05 -3.49 10.22
C PHE A 97 2.84 -2.18 10.18
N VAL A 98 4.17 -2.22 10.13
CA VAL A 98 5.03 -1.02 10.09
C VAL A 98 4.65 -0.13 8.90
N PHE A 99 4.44 -0.71 7.71
CA PHE A 99 4.01 0.04 6.53
C PHE A 99 2.62 0.64 6.71
N TYR A 100 1.66 -0.11 7.25
CA TYR A 100 0.30 0.39 7.43
C TYR A 100 0.18 1.47 8.51
N GLU A 101 0.89 1.29 9.62
CA GLU A 101 0.98 2.29 10.68
C GLU A 101 1.63 3.59 10.16
N ALA A 102 2.70 3.44 9.37
CA ALA A 102 3.37 4.54 8.69
C ALA A 102 2.45 5.34 7.76
N ILE A 103 1.50 4.67 7.10
CA ILE A 103 0.53 5.32 6.21
C ILE A 103 -0.49 6.12 7.00
N LEU A 104 -1.02 5.53 8.08
CA LEU A 104 -1.97 6.20 8.97
C LEU A 104 -1.33 7.43 9.62
N LYS A 105 -0.17 7.27 10.28
CA LYS A 105 0.53 8.35 10.99
C LYS A 105 0.91 9.53 10.11
N ARG A 106 1.23 9.28 8.83
CA ARG A 106 1.62 10.34 7.87
C ARG A 106 0.44 10.90 7.09
N GLU A 107 -0.77 10.41 7.35
CA GLU A 107 -2.01 10.87 6.74
C GLU A 107 -1.92 10.93 5.20
N TYR A 108 -1.35 9.90 4.56
CA TYR A 108 -1.10 9.94 3.11
C TYR A 108 -2.38 10.09 2.26
N PHE A 109 -3.52 9.63 2.77
CA PHE A 109 -4.82 9.71 2.11
C PHE A 109 -5.66 10.93 2.53
N LYS A 110 -5.11 11.85 3.35
CA LYS A 110 -5.84 13.06 3.77
C LYS A 110 -6.24 13.91 2.57
N GLY A 111 -7.49 14.36 2.56
CA GLY A 111 -8.05 15.20 1.49
C GLY A 111 -8.37 14.43 0.19
N CYS A 112 -8.28 13.10 0.19
CA CYS A 112 -8.53 12.30 -1.01
C CYS A 112 -10.02 12.06 -1.31
N TYR A 113 -10.93 12.47 -0.42
CA TYR A 113 -12.38 12.28 -0.58
C TYR A 113 -13.01 13.08 -1.73
N GLY A 114 -12.25 13.90 -2.48
CA GLY A 114 -12.74 14.53 -3.71
C GLY A 114 -12.90 13.55 -4.89
N ASN A 115 -12.34 12.35 -4.78
CA ASN A 115 -12.33 11.34 -5.83
C ASN A 115 -12.69 9.97 -5.25
N LEU A 116 -13.75 9.34 -5.79
CA LEU A 116 -14.24 8.04 -5.33
C LEU A 116 -13.16 6.96 -5.37
N ASP A 117 -12.32 6.91 -6.41
CA ASP A 117 -11.26 5.91 -6.52
C ASP A 117 -10.24 6.04 -5.40
N LEU A 118 -9.88 7.27 -5.04
CA LEU A 118 -8.93 7.50 -3.94
C LEU A 118 -9.56 7.18 -2.58
N ALA A 119 -10.83 7.51 -2.40
CA ALA A 119 -11.58 7.16 -1.20
C ALA A 119 -11.67 5.63 -1.03
N LEU A 120 -11.96 4.89 -2.12
CA LEU A 120 -11.95 3.42 -2.12
C LEU A 120 -10.56 2.84 -1.85
N LYS A 121 -9.48 3.49 -2.33
CA LYS A 121 -8.11 3.06 -2.00
C LYS A 121 -7.84 3.17 -0.50
N GLU A 122 -8.26 4.25 0.14
CA GLU A 122 -8.11 4.44 1.58
C GLU A 122 -8.94 3.42 2.38
N LEU A 123 -10.22 3.22 2.03
CA LEU A 123 -11.08 2.24 2.68
C LEU A 123 -10.49 0.82 2.61
N ARG A 124 -9.99 0.42 1.43
CA ARG A 124 -9.33 -0.88 1.27
C ARG A 124 -8.03 -0.95 2.07
N PHE A 125 -7.31 0.15 2.23
CA PHE A 125 -6.12 0.22 3.08
C PHE A 125 -6.51 0.01 4.55
N LEU A 126 -7.48 0.78 5.07
CA LEU A 126 -7.95 0.69 6.45
C LEU A 126 -8.44 -0.73 6.79
N ALA A 127 -9.23 -1.34 5.91
CA ALA A 127 -9.70 -2.72 6.09
C ALA A 127 -8.55 -3.74 6.18
N ARG A 128 -7.51 -3.61 5.35
CA ARG A 128 -6.33 -4.49 5.44
C ARG A 128 -5.52 -4.25 6.71
N PHE A 129 -5.39 -2.99 7.12
CA PHE A 129 -4.67 -2.66 8.34
C PHE A 129 -5.38 -3.25 9.57
N LEU A 130 -6.71 -3.14 9.62
CA LEU A 130 -7.53 -3.74 10.66
C LEU A 130 -7.26 -5.25 10.80
N VAL A 131 -7.22 -5.98 9.68
CA VAL A 131 -6.91 -7.42 9.68
C VAL A 131 -5.51 -7.70 10.24
N VAL A 132 -4.50 -6.92 9.85
CA VAL A 132 -3.14 -7.08 10.39
C VAL A 132 -3.10 -6.81 11.90
N CYS A 133 -3.79 -5.77 12.38
CA CYS A 133 -3.89 -5.46 13.81
C CYS A 133 -4.59 -6.56 14.60
N LEU A 134 -5.62 -7.20 14.03
CA LEU A 134 -6.29 -8.35 14.63
C LEU A 134 -5.33 -9.54 14.79
N PHE A 135 -4.57 -9.90 13.75
CA PHE A 135 -3.58 -10.98 13.85
C PHE A 135 -2.46 -10.69 14.86
N LEU A 136 -2.10 -9.42 15.05
CA LEU A 136 -1.09 -8.98 16.02
C LEU A 136 -1.66 -8.68 17.41
N ASN A 137 -2.95 -8.94 17.64
CA ASN A 137 -3.65 -8.67 18.90
C ASN A 137 -3.46 -7.22 19.40
N ARG A 138 -3.56 -6.23 18.50
CA ARG A 138 -3.46 -4.79 18.83
C ARG A 138 -4.84 -4.19 19.07
N VAL A 139 -5.48 -4.60 20.18
CA VAL A 139 -6.91 -4.31 20.47
C VAL A 139 -7.24 -2.81 20.38
N GLU A 140 -6.46 -1.94 21.01
CA GLU A 140 -6.68 -0.49 20.98
C GLU A 140 -6.66 0.09 19.54
N LEU A 141 -5.72 -0.40 18.70
CA LEU A 141 -5.66 0.01 17.30
C LEU A 141 -6.82 -0.57 16.49
N VAL A 142 -7.29 -1.77 16.82
CA VAL A 142 -8.46 -2.38 16.16
C VAL A 142 -9.70 -1.54 16.41
N GLU A 143 -9.93 -1.12 17.65
CA GLU A 143 -11.05 -0.24 18.02
C GLU A 143 -10.96 1.09 17.27
N HIS A 144 -9.81 1.75 17.34
CA HIS A 144 -9.58 3.01 16.64
C HIS A 144 -9.79 2.91 15.11
N LEU A 145 -9.24 1.86 14.48
CA LEU A 145 -9.37 1.65 13.04
C LEU A 145 -10.80 1.29 12.62
N SER A 146 -11.54 0.57 13.48
CA SER A 146 -12.94 0.22 13.25
C SER A 146 -13.81 1.47 13.20
N ASP A 147 -13.63 2.38 14.16
CA ASP A 147 -14.38 3.63 14.20
C ASP A 147 -13.99 4.57 13.06
N LEU A 148 -12.70 4.66 12.75
CA LEU A 148 -12.22 5.41 11.60
C LEU A 148 -12.81 4.88 10.29
N LEU A 149 -12.80 3.56 10.09
CA LEU A 149 -13.35 2.93 8.89
C LEU A 149 -14.85 3.22 8.75
N LYS A 150 -15.63 3.08 9.82
CA LYS A 150 -17.07 3.42 9.83
C LYS A 150 -17.28 4.89 9.43
N ALA A 151 -16.55 5.81 10.06
CA ALA A 151 -16.65 7.23 9.74
C ALA A 151 -16.33 7.52 8.26
N ARG A 152 -15.31 6.87 7.69
CA ARG A 152 -14.95 7.06 6.28
C ARG A 152 -15.94 6.43 5.30
N VAL A 153 -16.53 5.30 5.63
CA VAL A 153 -17.61 4.70 4.82
C VAL A 153 -18.81 5.65 4.78
N GLU A 154 -19.21 6.20 5.91
CA GLU A 154 -20.33 7.15 5.98
C GLU A 154 -20.05 8.44 5.19
N GLU A 155 -18.84 8.97 5.27
CA GLU A 155 -18.43 10.14 4.48
C GLU A 155 -18.43 9.85 2.98
N CYS A 156 -17.92 8.68 2.57
CA CYS A 156 -17.97 8.25 1.16
C CYS A 156 -19.41 8.14 0.67
N ARG A 157 -20.27 7.52 1.49
CA ARG A 157 -21.70 7.35 1.18
C ARG A 157 -22.37 8.69 0.93
N LYS A 158 -22.26 9.62 1.87
CA LYS A 158 -22.87 10.96 1.77
C LYS A 158 -22.41 11.81 0.59
N LYS A 159 -21.22 11.52 0.03
CA LYS A 159 -20.61 12.35 -1.01
C LYS A 159 -20.81 11.81 -2.42
N PHE A 160 -21.07 10.51 -2.56
CA PHE A 160 -21.12 9.82 -3.85
C PHE A 160 -22.42 9.03 -4.08
N GLU A 161 -23.32 8.95 -3.10
CA GLU A 161 -24.75 8.62 -3.28
C GLU A 161 -25.59 9.90 -3.41
#